data_AF-A0A4U5MVG9-F1
#
_entry.id   AF-A0A4U5MVG9-F1
#
_cell.length_a   1.000
_cell.length_b   1.000
_cell.length_c   1.000
_cell.angle_alpha   90.00
_cell.angle_beta   90.00
_cell.angle_gamma   90.00
#
_symmetry.space_group_name_H-M   'P 1'
#
loop_
_entity.id
_entity.type
_entity.pdbx_description
1 polymer ?
#
loop_
_entity_poly.entity_id
_entity_poly.type
_entity_poly.pdbx_seq_one_letter_code
_entity_poly.pdbx_strand_id
1 'polypeptide(L)'
;MQKEYVSECPVCKNKTKLVKCFGAVVCFACIVFFQRSVKKAEPYTCKENPINCGEYAVKNLTAFTACKLCRLNRCYKEGMQITRITHRGINQPQRAEHQVLGPKKERKKSLCLTPKSIFAATEQDLPILSAMTIAVKSGHDYLITQYGPNETYGTSMHGDKQLTFSKSVQLYRRHKQALYKLLIHKCPVLCQKPDIVKENVLSSVTFLYNNICSTYCNMTVNSDHKRIYRAPNFYFDLDFNSMINFVLSAVDQQVTPAQAYTICDLARNQLDYYHYILNTVQVFAKEVLKSDEDLAALLVIAIVHSCKNDPMAQDVIPTLMNVWKELDVFYRRSHRDPALVGNLFMLFSSIVTASNQHAQFVLQLMSFLESSARNPVIRGFRPF
;
A
#
# COMPACT_ATOMS: atom_id res chain seq x y z
N MET A 1 -43.96 -34.08 -10.50
CA MET A 1 -44.24 -32.84 -11.25
C MET A 1 -43.97 -31.64 -10.35
N GLN A 2 -42.80 -31.00 -10.45
CA GLN A 2 -42.54 -29.75 -9.72
C GLN A 2 -43.24 -28.59 -10.46
N LYS A 3 -44.22 -27.95 -9.82
CA LYS A 3 -44.90 -26.76 -10.34
C LYS A 3 -43.86 -25.66 -10.60
N GLU A 4 -43.69 -25.25 -11.86
CA GLU A 4 -42.83 -24.13 -12.22
C GLU A 4 -43.46 -22.82 -11.75
N TYR A 5 -42.87 -22.19 -10.73
CA TYR A 5 -43.34 -20.90 -10.23
C TYR A 5 -42.83 -19.76 -11.14
N VAL A 6 -43.73 -19.21 -11.95
CA VAL A 6 -43.50 -17.99 -12.72
C VAL A 6 -43.78 -16.79 -11.81
N SER A 7 -42.81 -15.89 -11.64
CA SER A 7 -42.93 -14.70 -10.80
C SER A 7 -42.41 -13.45 -11.53
N GLU A 8 -42.70 -12.27 -11.00
CA GLU A 8 -42.28 -10.99 -11.59
C GLU A 8 -40.83 -10.67 -11.18
N CYS A 9 -39.96 -10.45 -12.16
CA CYS A 9 -38.57 -10.10 -11.90
C CYS A 9 -38.47 -8.72 -11.26
N PRO A 10 -37.78 -8.54 -10.11
CA PRO A 10 -37.77 -7.25 -9.42
C PRO A 10 -37.06 -6.14 -10.21
N VAL A 11 -36.12 -6.50 -11.11
CA VAL A 11 -35.37 -5.56 -11.96
C VAL A 11 -36.17 -5.10 -13.18
N CYS A 12 -36.73 -6.05 -13.96
CA CYS A 12 -37.39 -5.72 -15.24
C CYS A 12 -38.92 -5.79 -15.22
N LYS A 13 -39.50 -6.29 -14.14
CA LYS A 13 -40.95 -6.44 -13.94
C LYS A 13 -41.64 -7.34 -14.99
N ASN A 14 -40.87 -8.18 -15.70
CA ASN A 14 -41.41 -9.22 -16.58
C ASN A 14 -41.72 -10.48 -15.77
N LYS A 15 -42.87 -11.10 -16.05
CA LYS A 15 -43.26 -12.39 -15.47
C LYS A 15 -42.51 -13.52 -16.17
N THR A 16 -41.64 -14.22 -15.44
CA THR A 16 -40.81 -15.29 -15.99
C THR A 16 -40.25 -16.16 -14.85
N LYS A 17 -39.45 -17.17 -15.20
CA LYS A 17 -38.74 -18.00 -14.22
C LYS A 17 -37.60 -17.21 -13.60
N LEU A 18 -37.56 -17.18 -12.27
CA LEU A 18 -36.51 -16.48 -11.52
C LEU A 18 -35.44 -17.47 -11.04
N VAL A 19 -34.20 -16.99 -11.01
CA VAL A 19 -33.03 -17.75 -10.57
C VAL A 19 -32.22 -16.87 -9.62
N LYS A 20 -31.69 -17.47 -8.54
CA LYS A 20 -30.77 -16.77 -7.63
C LYS A 20 -29.39 -16.69 -8.26
N CYS A 21 -28.96 -15.50 -8.65
CA CYS A 21 -27.65 -15.26 -9.26
C CYS A 21 -27.12 -13.87 -8.86
N PHE A 22 -25.81 -13.75 -8.72
CA PHE A 22 -25.09 -12.57 -8.23
C PHE A 22 -25.61 -12.04 -6.89
N GLY A 23 -26.20 -12.87 -6.03
CA GLY A 23 -26.77 -12.43 -4.75
C GLY A 23 -28.23 -11.98 -4.78
N ALA A 24 -28.89 -11.91 -5.95
CA ALA A 24 -30.31 -11.54 -6.09
C ALA A 24 -31.14 -12.65 -6.77
N VAL A 25 -32.46 -12.62 -6.61
CA VAL A 25 -33.41 -13.53 -7.31
C VAL A 25 -34.03 -12.79 -8.49
N VAL A 26 -33.55 -13.06 -9.70
CA VAL A 26 -33.88 -12.29 -10.92
C VAL A 26 -34.09 -13.19 -12.13
N CYS A 27 -34.62 -12.65 -13.23
CA CYS A 27 -34.77 -13.41 -14.48
C CYS A 27 -33.46 -13.58 -15.24
N PHE A 28 -33.38 -14.60 -16.10
CA PHE A 28 -32.19 -14.90 -16.91
C PHE A 28 -31.75 -13.72 -17.79
N ALA A 29 -32.69 -12.97 -18.37
CA ALA A 29 -32.37 -11.80 -19.19
C ALA A 29 -31.66 -10.70 -18.39
N CYS A 30 -32.03 -10.49 -17.11
CA CYS A 30 -31.36 -9.53 -16.24
C CYS A 30 -30.00 -10.05 -15.76
N ILE A 31 -29.82 -11.36 -15.60
CA ILE A 31 -28.52 -11.99 -15.32
C ILE A 31 -27.54 -11.71 -16.47
N VAL A 32 -27.94 -12.04 -17.71
CA VAL A 32 -27.09 -11.83 -18.90
C VAL A 32 -26.82 -10.35 -19.14
N PHE A 33 -27.84 -9.49 -18.96
CA PHE A 33 -27.67 -8.04 -19.04
C PHE A 33 -26.64 -7.56 -18.02
N PHE A 34 -26.81 -7.88 -16.73
CA PHE A 34 -25.91 -7.48 -15.66
C PHE A 34 -24.47 -7.95 -15.94
N GLN A 35 -24.30 -9.21 -16.33
CA GLN A 35 -22.99 -9.76 -16.67
C GLN A 35 -22.32 -8.99 -17.82
N ARG A 36 -23.06 -8.68 -18.91
CA ARG A 36 -22.53 -7.93 -20.05
C ARG A 36 -22.22 -6.48 -19.67
N SER A 37 -23.10 -5.85 -18.91
CA SER A 37 -22.96 -4.46 -18.48
C SER A 37 -21.73 -4.28 -17.59
N VAL A 38 -21.51 -5.18 -16.64
CA VAL A 38 -20.33 -5.09 -15.79
C VAL A 38 -19.06 -5.53 -16.52
N LYS A 39 -19.13 -6.50 -17.45
CA LYS A 39 -17.97 -6.90 -18.27
C LYS A 39 -17.51 -5.81 -19.25
N LYS A 40 -18.45 -5.07 -19.86
CA LYS A 40 -18.10 -4.02 -20.84
C LYS A 40 -17.46 -2.80 -20.15
N ALA A 41 -17.80 -2.55 -18.89
CA ALA A 41 -17.30 -1.42 -18.07
C ALA A 41 -17.44 -0.02 -18.71
N GLU A 42 -18.21 0.11 -19.79
CA GLU A 42 -18.50 1.38 -20.44
C GLU A 42 -19.64 2.08 -19.70
N PRO A 43 -19.49 3.36 -19.32
CA PRO A 43 -20.54 4.09 -18.62
C PRO A 43 -21.76 4.24 -19.53
N TYR A 44 -22.93 3.82 -19.03
CA TYR A 44 -24.19 4.12 -19.70
C TYR A 44 -24.61 5.55 -19.35
N THR A 45 -24.93 6.35 -20.35
CA THR A 45 -25.62 7.63 -20.13
C THR A 45 -27.10 7.37 -19.90
N CYS A 46 -27.70 8.07 -18.94
CA CYS A 46 -29.15 8.08 -18.78
C CYS A 46 -29.80 8.64 -20.05
N LYS A 47 -30.98 8.12 -20.43
CA LYS A 47 -31.78 8.72 -21.51
C LYS A 47 -32.66 9.87 -21.01
N GLU A 48 -32.77 10.05 -19.69
CA GLU A 48 -33.62 11.03 -19.01
C GLU A 48 -35.08 11.05 -19.47
N ASN A 49 -35.54 9.95 -20.05
CA ASN A 49 -36.88 9.83 -20.59
C ASN A 49 -37.75 9.05 -19.59
N PRO A 50 -38.85 9.62 -19.06
CA PRO A 50 -39.70 8.97 -18.08
C PRO A 50 -40.20 7.57 -18.50
N ILE A 51 -40.48 7.38 -19.79
CA ILE A 51 -40.94 6.11 -20.37
C ILE A 51 -39.82 5.06 -20.35
N ASN A 52 -38.56 5.46 -20.60
CA ASN A 52 -37.41 4.56 -20.71
C ASN A 52 -36.59 4.42 -19.40
N CYS A 53 -36.80 5.31 -18.43
CA CYS A 53 -36.06 5.38 -17.17
C CYS A 53 -36.91 5.07 -15.92
N GLY A 54 -38.24 5.08 -16.03
CA GLY A 54 -39.15 4.78 -14.92
C GLY A 54 -39.09 3.34 -14.40
N GLU A 55 -39.78 3.08 -13.28
CA GLU A 55 -39.76 1.78 -12.58
C GLU A 55 -40.22 0.61 -13.46
N TYR A 56 -41.13 0.88 -14.40
CA TYR A 56 -41.69 -0.11 -15.34
C TYR A 56 -41.09 -0.03 -16.74
N ALA A 57 -40.06 0.78 -16.97
CA ALA A 57 -39.50 1.08 -18.29
C ALA A 57 -38.82 -0.09 -19.04
N VAL A 58 -38.81 -1.27 -18.45
CA VAL A 58 -38.28 -2.53 -19.02
C VAL A 58 -39.35 -3.61 -19.11
N LYS A 59 -40.56 -3.31 -18.64
CA LYS A 59 -41.70 -4.22 -18.67
C LYS A 59 -42.22 -4.29 -20.10
N ASN A 60 -42.23 -5.48 -20.68
CA ASN A 60 -42.69 -5.77 -22.05
C ASN A 60 -41.96 -5.01 -23.17
N LEU A 61 -40.83 -4.36 -22.90
CA LEU A 61 -40.02 -3.67 -23.89
C LEU A 61 -38.82 -4.51 -24.32
N THR A 62 -38.42 -4.37 -25.59
CA THR A 62 -37.18 -5.00 -26.07
C THR A 62 -35.98 -4.37 -25.36
N ALA A 63 -34.93 -5.15 -25.10
CA ALA A 63 -33.76 -4.69 -24.34
C ALA A 63 -33.02 -3.49 -24.98
N PHE A 64 -33.35 -3.14 -26.23
CA PHE A 64 -32.76 -2.05 -26.99
C PHE A 64 -33.36 -0.67 -26.64
N THR A 65 -34.65 -0.60 -26.32
CA THR A 65 -35.35 0.67 -26.07
C THR A 65 -35.13 1.18 -24.65
N ALA A 66 -35.04 0.28 -23.68
CA ALA A 66 -34.83 0.62 -22.27
C ALA A 66 -33.53 1.39 -21.98
N CYS A 67 -33.56 2.27 -20.97
CA CYS A 67 -32.35 2.92 -20.48
C CYS A 67 -31.45 1.91 -19.75
N LYS A 68 -30.26 1.69 -20.32
CA LYS A 68 -29.28 0.73 -19.80
C LYS A 68 -28.75 1.14 -18.41
N LEU A 69 -28.54 2.44 -18.16
CA LEU A 69 -28.12 2.93 -16.84
C LEU A 69 -29.16 2.63 -15.75
N CYS A 70 -30.42 3.04 -15.96
CA CYS A 70 -31.49 2.80 -14.98
C CYS A 70 -31.76 1.30 -14.75
N ARG A 71 -31.60 0.48 -15.79
CA ARG A 71 -31.69 -0.98 -15.65
C ARG A 71 -30.53 -1.53 -14.81
N LEU A 72 -29.31 -1.07 -15.03
CA LEU A 72 -28.13 -1.50 -14.27
C LEU A 72 -28.21 -1.07 -12.79
N ASN A 73 -28.65 0.17 -12.52
CA ASN A 73 -28.85 0.66 -11.16
C ASN A 73 -29.89 -0.17 -10.39
N ARG A 74 -30.96 -0.62 -11.05
CA ARG A 74 -31.92 -1.55 -10.45
C ARG A 74 -31.29 -2.89 -10.12
N CYS A 75 -30.43 -3.45 -10.98
CA CYS A 75 -29.70 -4.67 -10.64
C CYS A 75 -28.90 -4.51 -9.33
N TYR A 76 -28.19 -3.39 -9.16
CA TYR A 76 -27.46 -3.11 -7.93
C TYR A 76 -28.38 -2.92 -6.72
N LYS A 77 -29.52 -2.22 -6.89
CA LYS A 77 -30.52 -2.02 -5.84
C LYS A 77 -31.08 -3.35 -5.31
N GLU A 78 -31.28 -4.33 -6.19
CA GLU A 78 -31.71 -5.68 -5.81
C GLU A 78 -30.58 -6.55 -5.21
N GLY A 79 -29.39 -5.97 -4.99
CA GLY A 79 -28.27 -6.65 -4.36
C GLY A 79 -27.42 -7.51 -5.29
N MET A 80 -27.49 -7.29 -6.61
CA MET A 80 -26.60 -7.99 -7.54
C MET A 80 -25.14 -7.52 -7.37
N GLN A 81 -24.25 -8.44 -7.03
CA GLN A 81 -22.81 -8.23 -6.82
C GLN A 81 -22.00 -9.34 -7.49
N ILE A 82 -20.88 -8.98 -8.14
CA ILE A 82 -19.98 -9.97 -8.78
C ILE A 82 -19.17 -10.78 -7.75
N THR A 83 -18.97 -10.25 -6.56
CA THR A 83 -18.11 -10.83 -5.51
C THR A 83 -18.74 -12.03 -4.80
N ARG A 84 -20.03 -12.34 -5.04
CA ARG A 84 -20.72 -13.48 -4.43
C ARG A 84 -21.22 -14.43 -5.53
N ILE A 85 -20.48 -15.53 -5.76
CA ILE A 85 -21.01 -16.87 -6.12
C ILE A 85 -19.88 -17.92 -6.06
N THR A 86 -20.17 -19.01 -5.36
CA THR A 86 -19.59 -20.35 -5.51
C THR A 86 -20.12 -21.00 -6.80
N HIS A 87 -19.23 -21.47 -7.67
CA HIS A 87 -19.56 -22.23 -8.88
C HIS A 87 -20.41 -23.49 -8.58
N ARG A 88 -21.73 -23.36 -8.49
CA ARG A 88 -22.67 -24.48 -8.63
C ARG A 88 -23.94 -24.00 -9.34
N GLY A 89 -24.16 -24.52 -10.55
CA GLY A 89 -25.48 -24.56 -11.17
C GLY A 89 -25.82 -23.44 -12.16
N ILE A 90 -25.14 -23.38 -13.30
CA ILE A 90 -25.77 -22.92 -14.56
C ILE A 90 -25.43 -23.96 -15.63
N ASN A 91 -26.04 -25.15 -15.51
CA ASN A 91 -26.21 -26.03 -16.64
C ASN A 91 -27.51 -25.64 -17.35
N GLN A 92 -27.41 -25.46 -18.66
CA GLN A 92 -28.51 -25.22 -19.58
C GLN A 92 -29.62 -26.28 -19.41
N PRO A 93 -30.90 -25.95 -19.68
CA PRO A 93 -31.92 -26.97 -19.83
C PRO A 93 -31.55 -27.89 -21.00
N GLN A 94 -31.57 -29.20 -20.70
CA GLN A 94 -31.30 -30.30 -21.63
C GLN A 94 -32.15 -30.16 -22.90
N ARG A 95 -31.48 -30.10 -24.06
CA ARG A 95 -32.03 -30.66 -25.29
C ARG A 95 -31.36 -32.01 -25.51
N ALA A 96 -32.19 -33.02 -25.63
CA ALA A 96 -31.80 -34.37 -25.97
C ALA A 96 -31.21 -34.42 -27.38
N GLU A 97 -30.33 -35.41 -27.57
CA GLU A 97 -30.08 -36.20 -28.78
C GLU A 97 -28.74 -36.09 -29.54
N HIS A 98 -28.23 -37.31 -29.75
CA HIS A 98 -27.33 -37.86 -30.76
C HIS A 98 -25.80 -37.82 -30.56
N GLN A 99 -25.31 -39.02 -30.21
CA GLN A 99 -23.93 -39.52 -30.20
C GLN A 99 -23.36 -39.60 -31.63
N VAL A 100 -22.11 -39.19 -31.83
CA VAL A 100 -21.16 -39.85 -32.75
C VAL A 100 -19.73 -39.71 -32.19
N LEU A 101 -19.05 -40.86 -32.06
CA LEU A 101 -17.65 -41.01 -31.70
C LEU A 101 -16.70 -40.39 -32.74
N GLY A 102 -15.61 -39.76 -32.26
CA GLY A 102 -14.44 -39.45 -33.08
C GLY A 102 -13.21 -39.17 -32.21
N PRO A 103 -12.05 -39.80 -32.48
CA PRO A 103 -10.84 -39.59 -31.71
C PRO A 103 -9.98 -38.45 -32.29
N LYS A 104 -9.01 -37.99 -31.49
CA LYS A 104 -7.84 -37.13 -31.82
C LYS A 104 -8.00 -35.63 -31.51
N LYS A 105 -7.24 -35.12 -30.53
CA LYS A 105 -5.84 -34.63 -30.70
C LYS A 105 -5.42 -33.85 -29.44
N GLU A 106 -4.25 -34.21 -28.91
CA GLU A 106 -3.57 -33.47 -27.86
C GLU A 106 -3.30 -32.02 -28.29
N ARG A 107 -3.70 -31.06 -27.44
CA ARG A 107 -3.33 -29.65 -27.57
C ARG A 107 -3.01 -29.05 -26.20
N LYS A 108 -1.71 -28.85 -26.00
CA LYS A 108 -0.99 -27.88 -25.15
C LYS A 108 -1.70 -27.39 -23.88
N LYS A 109 -1.12 -27.77 -22.73
CA LYS A 109 -1.22 -27.04 -21.46
C LYS A 109 -0.89 -25.55 -21.69
N SER A 110 -1.88 -24.67 -21.52
CA SER A 110 -1.64 -23.26 -21.21
C SER A 110 -2.39 -22.90 -19.92
N LEU A 111 -1.60 -22.43 -18.97
CA LEU A 111 -1.91 -21.93 -17.63
C LEU A 111 -3.33 -21.39 -17.41
N CYS A 112 -3.93 -21.84 -16.31
CA CYS A 112 -5.00 -21.15 -15.60
C CYS A 112 -4.63 -19.68 -15.36
N LEU A 113 -5.36 -18.77 -15.99
CA LEU A 113 -5.46 -17.38 -15.58
C LEU A 113 -6.90 -17.13 -15.12
N THR A 114 -7.06 -17.07 -13.82
CA THR A 114 -8.19 -16.44 -13.15
C THR A 114 -8.15 -14.93 -13.38
N PRO A 115 -9.29 -14.29 -13.68
CA PRO A 115 -9.56 -13.01 -13.01
C PRO A 115 -11.03 -12.96 -12.52
N LYS A 116 -11.29 -12.81 -11.21
CA LYS A 116 -11.29 -11.51 -10.50
C LYS A 116 -12.05 -10.45 -11.33
N SER A 117 -13.35 -10.31 -11.09
CA SER A 117 -13.93 -9.33 -10.16
C SER A 117 -13.77 -7.89 -10.67
N ILE A 118 -14.83 -7.36 -11.29
CA ILE A 118 -14.94 -5.96 -11.73
C ILE A 118 -15.96 -5.24 -10.83
N PHE A 119 -15.43 -4.64 -9.76
CA PHE A 119 -15.78 -3.29 -9.28
C PHE A 119 -14.47 -2.51 -9.12
N ALA A 120 -13.52 -2.80 -10.01
CA ALA A 120 -12.27 -2.09 -10.13
C ALA A 120 -12.46 -1.14 -11.31
N ALA A 121 -12.23 0.16 -11.11
CA ALA A 121 -11.55 0.91 -12.16
C ALA A 121 -10.37 0.02 -12.57
N THR A 122 -10.26 -0.31 -13.86
CA THR A 122 -9.12 -1.12 -14.28
C THR A 122 -7.86 -0.46 -13.72
N GLU A 123 -6.92 -1.25 -13.19
CA GLU A 123 -5.60 -0.81 -12.70
C GLU A 123 -4.83 0.10 -13.71
N GLN A 124 -5.39 0.31 -14.90
CA GLN A 124 -4.89 1.09 -16.02
C GLN A 124 -4.89 2.61 -15.82
N ASP A 125 -5.72 3.20 -14.95
CA ASP A 125 -5.77 4.67 -14.83
C ASP A 125 -4.80 5.25 -13.78
N LEU A 126 -4.37 4.44 -12.82
CA LEU A 126 -3.42 4.83 -11.76
C LEU A 126 -2.31 3.77 -11.63
N PRO A 127 -1.59 3.45 -12.71
CA PRO A 127 -0.66 2.32 -12.72
C PRO A 127 0.47 2.48 -11.70
N ILE A 128 0.97 3.70 -11.47
CA ILE A 128 2.04 3.94 -10.50
C ILE A 128 1.53 3.77 -9.07
N LEU A 129 0.46 4.48 -8.70
CA LEU A 129 -0.09 4.44 -7.34
C LEU A 129 -0.64 3.06 -6.98
N SER A 130 -1.33 2.40 -7.90
CA SER A 130 -1.89 1.06 -7.65
C SER A 130 -0.80 0.03 -7.42
N ALA A 131 0.22 0.00 -8.30
CA ALA A 131 1.35 -0.92 -8.15
C ALA A 131 2.13 -0.66 -6.85
N MET A 132 2.38 0.61 -6.52
CA MET A 132 3.08 0.95 -5.28
C MET A 132 2.23 0.65 -4.04
N THR A 133 0.92 0.85 -4.07
CA THR A 133 0.01 0.47 -2.98
C THR A 133 0.04 -1.05 -2.74
N ILE A 134 0.05 -1.85 -3.80
CA ILE A 134 0.24 -3.31 -3.71
C ILE A 134 1.61 -3.65 -3.08
N ALA A 135 2.66 -2.91 -3.44
CA ALA A 135 3.99 -3.09 -2.87
C ALA A 135 4.01 -2.77 -1.37
N VAL A 136 3.38 -1.68 -0.94
CA VAL A 136 3.23 -1.29 0.47
C VAL A 136 2.49 -2.36 1.26
N LYS A 137 1.34 -2.83 0.76
CA LYS A 137 0.57 -3.92 1.40
C LYS A 137 1.38 -5.20 1.52
N SER A 138 2.07 -5.61 0.45
CA SER A 138 2.99 -6.76 0.48
C SER A 138 4.09 -6.59 1.52
N GLY A 139 4.60 -5.37 1.68
CA GLY A 139 5.60 -5.02 2.67
C GLY A 139 5.08 -5.13 4.10
N HIS A 140 3.86 -4.66 4.36
CA HIS A 140 3.20 -4.84 5.65
C HIS A 140 2.96 -6.33 5.96
N ASP A 141 2.46 -7.10 5.00
CA ASP A 141 2.25 -8.54 5.16
C ASP A 141 3.58 -9.26 5.46
N TYR A 142 4.66 -8.86 4.79
CA TYR A 142 6.00 -9.36 5.08
C TYR A 142 6.43 -9.06 6.52
N LEU A 143 6.27 -7.81 6.98
CA LEU A 143 6.60 -7.45 8.36
C LEU A 143 5.77 -8.26 9.36
N ILE A 144 4.46 -8.37 9.18
CA ILE A 144 3.58 -9.14 10.08
C ILE A 144 3.95 -10.62 10.10
N THR A 145 4.30 -11.20 8.95
CA THR A 145 4.66 -12.63 8.87
C THR A 145 6.02 -12.90 9.49
N GLN A 146 6.99 -11.99 9.32
CA GLN A 146 8.33 -12.14 9.88
C GLN A 146 8.38 -11.84 11.38
N TYR A 147 7.48 -10.99 11.88
CA TYR A 147 7.43 -10.60 13.28
C TYR A 147 6.12 -11.06 13.89
N GLY A 148 6.20 -12.16 14.65
CA GLY A 148 5.11 -12.52 15.54
C GLY A 148 4.80 -11.35 16.49
N PRO A 149 3.52 -11.14 16.86
CA PRO A 149 3.08 -10.02 17.69
C PRO A 149 3.72 -9.96 19.09
N ASN A 150 4.54 -10.95 19.45
CA ASN A 150 5.03 -11.17 20.81
C ASN A 150 6.47 -10.69 21.06
N GLU A 151 7.21 -10.27 20.03
CA GLU A 151 8.60 -9.81 20.17
C GLU A 151 8.73 -8.29 20.08
N THR A 152 8.57 -7.62 21.22
CA THR A 152 8.83 -6.18 21.35
C THR A 152 10.20 -5.91 21.98
N TYR A 153 10.92 -4.94 21.43
CA TYR A 153 12.20 -4.43 21.94
C TYR A 153 12.09 -2.95 22.31
N GLY A 154 12.72 -2.53 23.40
CA GLY A 154 12.65 -1.14 23.85
C GLY A 154 13.87 -0.73 24.67
N THR A 155 14.19 0.55 24.70
CA THR A 155 15.33 1.07 25.46
C THR A 155 15.15 0.92 26.98
N SER A 156 13.90 0.99 27.46
CA SER A 156 13.49 0.72 28.85
C SER A 156 13.33 -0.77 29.19
N MET A 157 13.42 -1.67 28.21
CA MET A 157 13.31 -3.11 28.47
C MET A 157 14.64 -3.66 29.00
N HIS A 158 14.59 -4.88 29.58
CA HIS A 158 15.76 -5.53 30.18
C HIS A 158 16.09 -6.85 29.48
N GLY A 159 17.34 -7.31 29.65
CA GLY A 159 17.83 -8.55 29.07
C GLY A 159 17.79 -8.55 27.54
N ASP A 160 17.39 -9.66 26.93
CA ASP A 160 17.37 -9.84 25.47
C ASP A 160 16.39 -8.91 24.73
N LYS A 161 15.45 -8.29 25.46
CA LYS A 161 14.47 -7.35 24.92
C LYS A 161 14.95 -5.89 24.98
N GLN A 162 16.07 -5.62 25.65
CA GLN A 162 16.66 -4.28 25.67
C GLN A 162 17.13 -3.90 24.27
N LEU A 163 16.70 -2.72 23.80
CA LEU A 163 17.13 -2.19 22.52
C LEU A 163 18.48 -1.48 22.67
N THR A 164 19.57 -2.22 22.46
CA THR A 164 20.93 -1.67 22.34
C THR A 164 21.21 -1.13 20.94
N PHE A 165 22.30 -0.39 20.76
CA PHE A 165 22.73 0.12 19.45
C PHE A 165 22.94 -1.03 18.46
N SER A 166 23.73 -2.04 18.84
CA SER A 166 23.98 -3.23 18.02
C SER A 166 22.68 -3.97 17.64
N LYS A 167 21.77 -4.14 18.62
CA LYS A 167 20.45 -4.74 18.37
C LYS A 167 19.63 -3.90 17.39
N SER A 168 19.63 -2.58 17.52
CA SER A 168 18.91 -1.68 16.61
C SER A 168 19.43 -1.75 15.18
N VAL A 169 20.75 -1.86 15.00
CA VAL A 169 21.40 -2.04 13.69
C VAL A 169 21.03 -3.40 13.10
N GLN A 170 21.02 -4.46 13.93
CA GLN A 170 20.62 -5.80 13.50
C GLN A 170 19.16 -5.82 13.04
N LEU A 171 18.25 -5.26 13.84
CA LEU A 171 16.82 -5.14 13.50
C LEU A 171 16.63 -4.31 12.22
N TYR A 172 17.38 -3.21 12.07
CA TYR A 172 17.36 -2.40 10.85
C TYR A 172 17.74 -3.22 9.62
N ARG A 173 18.91 -3.89 9.65
CA ARG A 173 19.43 -4.69 8.53
C ARG A 173 18.50 -5.84 8.17
N ARG A 174 18.03 -6.58 9.17
CA ARG A 174 17.19 -7.76 8.93
C ARG A 174 15.79 -7.35 8.48
N HIS A 175 15.21 -6.29 9.04
CA HIS A 175 13.78 -6.03 8.89
C HIS A 175 13.52 -4.92 7.87
N LYS A 176 14.13 -3.76 8.09
CA LYS A 176 13.87 -2.57 7.28
C LYS A 176 14.53 -2.65 5.92
N GLN A 177 15.78 -3.11 5.85
CA GLN A 177 16.46 -3.23 4.57
C GLN A 177 15.76 -4.21 3.62
N ALA A 178 15.26 -5.34 4.14
CA ALA A 178 14.49 -6.30 3.35
C ALA A 178 13.17 -5.69 2.84
N LEU A 179 12.45 -4.96 3.69
CA LEU A 179 11.26 -4.21 3.29
C LEU A 179 11.58 -3.18 2.20
N TYR A 180 12.64 -2.40 2.36
CA TYR A 180 13.00 -1.35 1.40
C TYR A 180 13.42 -1.94 0.06
N LYS A 181 14.16 -3.05 0.07
CA LYS A 181 14.44 -3.82 -1.14
C LYS A 181 13.14 -4.25 -1.82
N LEU A 182 12.20 -4.84 -1.08
CA LEU A 182 10.91 -5.24 -1.63
C LEU A 182 10.15 -4.07 -2.28
N LEU A 183 10.11 -2.92 -1.60
CA LEU A 183 9.46 -1.70 -2.11
C LEU A 183 10.14 -1.18 -3.39
N ILE A 184 11.47 -1.13 -3.42
CA ILE A 184 12.26 -0.69 -4.59
C ILE A 184 12.07 -1.63 -5.78
N HIS A 185 12.16 -2.95 -5.54
CA HIS A 185 12.01 -3.95 -6.60
C HIS A 185 10.60 -3.96 -7.19
N LYS A 186 9.57 -3.66 -6.39
CA LYS A 186 8.18 -3.58 -6.84
C LYS A 186 7.78 -2.17 -7.32
N CYS A 187 8.64 -1.17 -7.16
CA CYS A 187 8.30 0.18 -7.55
C CYS A 187 8.18 0.28 -9.08
N PRO A 188 7.03 0.72 -9.62
CA PRO A 188 6.76 0.70 -11.06
C PRO A 188 7.73 1.57 -11.88
N VAL A 189 8.34 2.60 -11.28
CA VAL A 189 9.31 3.46 -11.97
C VAL A 189 10.74 2.90 -11.95
N LEU A 190 11.01 1.89 -11.12
CA LEU A 190 12.33 1.27 -10.98
C LEU A 190 12.36 -0.22 -11.34
N CYS A 191 11.23 -0.91 -11.43
CA CYS A 191 11.20 -2.37 -11.50
C CYS A 191 11.97 -2.95 -12.72
N GLN A 192 12.00 -2.21 -13.83
CA GLN A 192 12.71 -2.56 -15.06
C GLN A 192 14.18 -2.10 -15.08
N LYS A 193 14.64 -1.34 -14.07
CA LYS A 193 16.02 -0.86 -13.99
C LYS A 193 16.98 -2.00 -13.61
N PRO A 194 18.26 -1.92 -14.04
CA PRO A 194 19.30 -2.83 -13.57
C PRO A 194 19.43 -2.79 -12.04
N ASP A 195 19.82 -3.92 -11.44
CA ASP A 195 19.92 -4.03 -9.98
C ASP A 195 20.93 -3.06 -9.37
N ILE A 196 22.01 -2.72 -10.09
CA ILE A 196 22.97 -1.69 -9.65
C ILE A 196 22.30 -0.32 -9.43
N VAL A 197 21.37 0.08 -10.31
CA VAL A 197 20.62 1.34 -10.16
C VAL A 197 19.66 1.23 -8.98
N LYS A 198 18.99 0.08 -8.81
CA LYS A 198 18.08 -0.15 -7.67
C LYS A 198 18.82 -0.08 -6.33
N GLU A 199 20.03 -0.66 -6.24
CA GLU A 199 20.83 -0.62 -5.01
C GLU A 199 21.38 0.80 -4.75
N ASN A 200 21.78 1.55 -5.78
CA ASN A 200 22.17 2.97 -5.62
C ASN A 200 21.01 3.83 -5.10
N VAL A 201 19.82 3.67 -5.68
CA VAL A 201 18.62 4.38 -5.25
C VAL A 201 18.22 3.94 -3.84
N LEU A 202 18.30 2.65 -3.53
CA LEU A 202 18.03 2.13 -2.19
C LEU A 202 18.96 2.77 -1.13
N SER A 203 20.26 2.86 -1.43
CA SER A 203 21.23 3.54 -0.57
C SER A 203 20.83 5.00 -0.35
N SER A 204 20.48 5.70 -1.43
CA SER A 204 20.12 7.13 -1.40
C SER A 204 18.79 7.43 -0.70
N VAL A 205 17.80 6.53 -0.78
CA VAL A 205 16.44 6.74 -0.25
C VAL A 205 16.27 6.20 1.18
N THR A 206 17.25 5.46 1.68
CA THR A 206 17.16 4.71 2.94
C THR A 206 16.72 5.59 4.12
N PHE A 207 17.31 6.77 4.30
CA PHE A 207 16.94 7.66 5.40
C PHE A 207 15.51 8.20 5.27
N LEU A 208 15.08 8.52 4.05
CA LEU A 208 13.72 8.97 3.75
C LEU A 208 12.71 7.86 4.07
N TYR A 209 12.94 6.65 3.58
CA TYR A 209 12.09 5.49 3.84
C TYR A 209 12.01 5.17 5.34
N ASN A 210 13.14 5.26 6.03
CA ASN A 210 13.19 5.08 7.46
C ASN A 210 12.33 6.09 8.23
N ASN A 211 12.33 7.36 7.82
CA ASN A 211 11.48 8.39 8.41
C ASN A 211 10.00 8.26 8.02
N ILE A 212 9.69 7.94 6.75
CA ILE A 212 8.32 7.70 6.29
C ILE A 212 7.70 6.53 7.06
N CYS A 213 8.37 5.38 7.08
CA CYS A 213 7.87 4.19 7.77
C CYS A 213 7.77 4.41 9.29
N SER A 214 8.74 5.10 9.91
CA SER A 214 8.67 5.42 11.34
C SER A 214 7.49 6.34 11.64
N THR A 215 7.25 7.36 10.82
CA THR A 215 6.11 8.28 10.97
C THR A 215 4.79 7.53 10.86
N TYR A 216 4.62 6.73 9.79
CA TYR A 216 3.42 5.92 9.58
C TYR A 216 3.19 4.90 10.70
N CYS A 217 4.26 4.26 11.19
CA CYS A 217 4.20 3.37 12.35
C CYS A 217 3.69 4.11 13.58
N ASN A 218 4.22 5.29 13.92
CA ASN A 218 3.74 6.04 15.07
C ASN A 218 2.30 6.54 14.91
N MET A 219 1.84 6.82 13.69
CA MET A 219 0.43 7.15 13.45
C MET A 219 -0.51 5.99 13.73
N THR A 220 -0.06 4.76 13.48
CA THR A 220 -0.92 3.56 13.47
C THR A 220 -0.86 2.77 14.77
N VAL A 221 0.31 2.66 15.39
CA VAL A 221 0.51 1.82 16.58
C VAL A 221 0.86 2.58 17.85
N ASN A 222 1.36 3.82 17.75
CA ASN A 222 1.86 4.51 18.94
C ASN A 222 0.74 5.22 19.71
N SER A 223 0.40 4.66 20.87
CA SER A 223 -0.51 5.26 21.85
C SER A 223 0.21 5.99 22.98
N ASP A 224 1.55 5.93 23.06
CA ASP A 224 2.36 6.49 24.14
C ASP A 224 3.31 7.58 23.61
N HIS A 225 2.98 8.83 23.92
CA HIS A 225 3.78 9.99 23.51
C HIS A 225 5.16 10.06 24.15
N LYS A 226 5.47 9.23 25.15
CA LYS A 226 6.81 9.11 25.73
C LYS A 226 7.71 8.16 24.96
N ARG A 227 7.21 7.56 23.87
CA ARG A 227 7.92 6.60 23.05
C ARG A 227 7.85 6.97 21.58
N ILE A 228 8.86 6.57 20.83
CA ILE A 228 8.83 6.58 19.37
C ILE A 228 9.07 5.18 18.82
N TYR A 229 8.13 4.70 18.02
CA TYR A 229 8.25 3.41 17.34
C TYR A 229 9.01 3.60 16.03
N ARG A 230 10.10 2.85 15.85
CA ARG A 230 10.82 2.83 14.57
C ARG A 230 10.28 1.75 13.66
N ALA A 231 9.73 0.69 14.23
CA ALA A 231 8.93 -0.34 13.57
C ALA A 231 7.88 -0.84 14.56
N PRO A 232 6.87 -1.62 14.13
CA PRO A 232 5.79 -2.07 15.02
C PRO A 232 6.28 -2.80 16.28
N ASN A 233 7.46 -3.41 16.20
CA ASN A 233 8.00 -4.28 17.23
C ASN A 233 9.22 -3.70 17.98
N PHE A 234 9.60 -2.44 17.74
CA PHE A 234 10.60 -1.80 18.60
C PHE A 234 10.49 -0.27 18.69
N TYR A 235 10.77 0.23 19.89
CA TYR A 235 10.61 1.63 20.25
C TYR A 235 11.80 2.19 21.02
N PHE A 236 11.89 3.51 21.08
CA PHE A 236 12.80 4.27 21.93
C PHE A 236 11.97 5.07 22.93
N ASP A 237 12.36 5.05 24.20
CA ASP A 237 11.84 5.96 25.21
C ASP A 237 12.46 7.34 25.02
N LEU A 238 11.65 8.37 25.14
CA LEU A 238 12.01 9.77 24.91
C LEU A 238 12.46 10.44 26.20
N ASP A 239 13.37 9.78 26.89
CA ASP A 239 14.06 10.34 28.03
C ASP A 239 15.57 10.33 27.79
N PHE A 240 16.25 11.32 28.38
CA PHE A 240 17.66 11.55 28.12
C PHE A 240 18.53 10.38 28.60
N ASN A 241 18.17 9.74 29.71
CA ASN A 241 18.95 8.63 30.27
C ASN A 241 18.85 7.37 29.40
N SER A 242 17.66 7.02 28.92
CA SER A 242 17.47 5.93 27.95
C SER A 242 18.27 6.16 26.67
N MET A 243 18.34 7.41 26.20
CA MET A 243 19.12 7.75 25.01
C MET A 243 20.63 7.67 25.26
N ILE A 244 21.11 8.14 26.41
CA ILE A 244 22.50 7.98 26.83
C ILE A 244 22.85 6.49 26.89
N ASN A 245 22.03 5.67 27.53
CA ASN A 245 22.24 4.22 27.63
C ASN A 245 22.27 3.55 26.26
N PHE A 246 21.40 3.98 25.34
CA PHE A 246 21.41 3.50 23.96
C PHE A 246 22.74 3.82 23.25
N VAL A 247 23.22 5.06 23.32
CA VAL A 247 24.49 5.47 22.70
C VAL A 247 25.68 4.80 23.38
N LEU A 248 25.69 4.71 24.71
CA LEU A 248 26.71 4.01 25.49
C LEU A 248 26.82 2.54 25.09
N SER A 249 25.71 1.88 24.78
CA SER A 249 25.71 0.48 24.34
C SER A 249 26.39 0.25 22.97
N ALA A 250 26.81 1.31 22.27
CA ALA A 250 27.65 1.23 21.08
C ALA A 250 29.16 1.17 21.41
N VAL A 251 29.55 1.42 22.66
CA VAL A 251 30.94 1.53 23.11
C VAL A 251 31.27 0.36 24.05
N ASP A 252 32.23 -0.49 23.65
CA ASP A 252 32.62 -1.68 24.42
C ASP A 252 33.59 -1.37 25.59
N GLN A 253 34.13 -0.15 25.67
CA GLN A 253 35.22 0.22 26.59
C GLN A 253 34.79 1.22 27.66
N GLN A 254 35.61 1.35 28.71
CA GLN A 254 35.43 2.39 29.72
C GLN A 254 35.46 3.77 29.06
N VAL A 255 34.40 4.54 29.32
CA VAL A 255 34.19 5.87 28.75
C VAL A 255 35.04 6.89 29.50
N THR A 256 35.92 7.58 28.78
CA THR A 256 36.67 8.72 29.32
C THR A 256 35.74 9.92 29.56
N PRO A 257 36.10 10.87 30.46
CA PRO A 257 35.29 12.08 30.67
C PRO A 257 34.99 12.87 29.39
N ALA A 258 35.96 12.95 28.47
CA ALA A 258 35.76 13.62 27.18
C ALA A 258 34.72 12.90 26.30
N GLN A 259 34.79 11.57 26.23
CA GLN A 259 33.80 10.76 25.51
C GLN A 259 32.41 10.86 26.13
N ALA A 260 32.31 10.97 27.46
CA ALA A 260 31.02 11.14 28.14
C ALA A 260 30.29 12.41 27.67
N TYR A 261 31.01 13.52 27.48
CA TYR A 261 30.43 14.75 26.93
C TYR A 261 29.90 14.55 25.50
N THR A 262 30.70 13.92 24.62
CA THR A 262 30.27 13.60 23.25
C THR A 262 29.04 12.69 23.21
N ILE A 263 28.98 11.70 24.11
CA ILE A 263 27.82 10.78 24.23
C ILE A 263 26.56 11.55 24.64
N CYS A 264 26.67 12.46 25.61
CA CYS A 264 25.55 13.32 26.02
C CYS A 264 25.04 14.19 24.86
N ASP A 265 25.93 14.75 24.05
CA ASP A 265 25.57 15.56 22.89
C ASP A 265 24.91 14.72 21.79
N LEU A 266 25.45 13.53 21.49
CA LEU A 266 24.84 12.57 20.56
C LEU A 266 23.44 12.16 21.02
N ALA A 267 23.27 11.89 22.31
CA ALA A 267 21.98 11.53 22.89
C ALA A 267 20.98 12.70 22.78
N ARG A 268 21.41 13.93 23.04
CA ARG A 268 20.57 15.13 22.90
C ARG A 268 20.13 15.33 21.45
N ASN A 269 21.07 15.27 20.50
CA ASN A 269 20.78 15.42 19.07
C ASN A 269 19.76 14.38 18.59
N GLN A 270 19.89 13.13 19.04
CA GLN A 270 18.95 12.07 18.68
C GLN A 270 17.56 12.27 19.31
N LEU A 271 17.51 12.74 20.55
CA LEU A 271 16.25 13.03 21.23
C LEU A 271 15.51 14.21 20.56
N ASP A 272 16.24 15.27 20.20
CA ASP A 272 15.69 16.43 19.47
C ASP A 272 15.12 16.00 18.11
N TYR A 273 15.83 15.14 17.39
CA TYR A 273 15.34 14.53 16.15
C TYR A 273 14.04 13.74 16.36
N TYR A 274 13.95 12.92 17.42
CA TYR A 274 12.72 12.18 17.71
C TYR A 274 11.56 13.07 18.12
N HIS A 275 11.81 14.13 18.89
CA HIS A 275 10.79 15.14 19.17
C HIS A 275 10.33 15.86 17.90
N TYR A 276 11.24 16.18 16.98
CA TYR A 276 10.86 16.76 15.69
C TYR A 276 9.94 15.82 14.89
N ILE A 277 10.25 14.52 14.85
CA ILE A 277 9.37 13.54 14.19
C ILE A 277 7.98 13.52 14.81
N LEU A 278 7.86 13.40 16.14
CA LEU A 278 6.55 13.23 16.79
C LEU A 278 5.72 14.52 16.81
N ASN A 279 6.37 15.65 17.09
CA ASN A 279 5.66 16.92 17.31
C ASN A 279 5.41 17.69 16.02
N THR A 280 6.23 17.48 14.99
CA THR A 280 6.10 18.19 13.71
C THR A 280 5.65 17.24 12.61
N VAL A 281 6.46 16.22 12.31
CA VAL A 281 6.24 15.37 11.13
C VAL A 281 4.99 14.50 11.28
N GLN A 282 4.80 13.86 12.43
CA GLN A 282 3.67 12.96 12.67
C GLN A 282 2.35 13.72 12.77
N VAL A 283 2.33 14.88 13.44
CA VAL A 283 1.12 15.72 13.53
C VAL A 283 0.65 16.09 12.12
N PHE A 284 1.57 16.55 11.28
CA PHE A 284 1.24 16.90 9.91
C PHE A 284 0.88 15.67 9.07
N ALA A 285 1.60 14.56 9.24
CA ALA A 285 1.31 13.31 8.54
C ALA A 285 -0.10 12.78 8.85
N LYS A 286 -0.61 12.93 10.08
CA LYS A 286 -1.99 12.55 10.42
C LYS A 286 -3.04 13.32 9.63
N GLU A 287 -2.75 14.55 9.23
CA GLU A 287 -3.66 15.38 8.43
C GLU A 287 -3.60 15.03 6.94
N VAL A 288 -2.46 14.53 6.47
CA VAL A 288 -2.19 14.31 5.04
C VAL A 288 -2.33 12.85 4.61
N LEU A 289 -1.77 11.91 5.39
CA LEU A 289 -1.74 10.48 5.07
C LEU A 289 -3.03 9.82 5.58
N LYS A 290 -4.05 9.80 4.72
CA LYS A 290 -5.39 9.32 5.04
C LYS A 290 -5.69 7.96 4.39
N SER A 291 -4.89 7.50 3.43
CA SER A 291 -4.97 6.17 2.84
C SER A 291 -3.60 5.60 2.44
N ASP A 292 -3.58 4.32 2.05
CA ASP A 292 -2.36 3.65 1.58
C ASP A 292 -1.83 4.27 0.29
N GLU A 293 -2.70 4.83 -0.56
CA GLU A 293 -2.31 5.54 -1.78
C GLU A 293 -1.50 6.80 -1.47
N ASP A 294 -1.81 7.52 -0.38
CA ASP A 294 -1.02 8.70 0.05
C ASP A 294 0.39 8.28 0.49
N LEU A 295 0.48 7.19 1.25
CA LEU A 295 1.75 6.61 1.67
C LEU A 295 2.55 6.10 0.46
N ALA A 296 1.89 5.41 -0.47
CA ALA A 296 2.50 4.93 -1.71
C ALA A 296 3.04 6.09 -2.54
N ALA A 297 2.27 7.16 -2.70
CA ALA A 297 2.70 8.36 -3.39
C ALA A 297 3.93 9.00 -2.73
N LEU A 298 3.91 9.15 -1.40
CA LEU A 298 5.03 9.71 -0.64
C LEU A 298 6.32 8.88 -0.81
N LEU A 299 6.21 7.55 -0.83
CA LEU A 299 7.34 6.65 -1.07
C LEU A 299 7.88 6.76 -2.51
N VAL A 300 7.02 6.98 -3.52
CA VAL A 300 7.48 7.23 -4.90
C VAL A 300 8.14 8.61 -5.01
N ILE A 301 7.57 9.64 -4.38
CA ILE A 301 8.18 10.99 -4.33
C ILE A 301 9.59 10.91 -3.71
N ALA A 302 9.76 10.14 -2.63
CA ALA A 302 11.06 9.90 -2.02
C ALA A 302 12.05 9.23 -2.98
N ILE A 303 11.62 8.21 -3.73
CA ILE A 303 12.46 7.58 -4.77
C ILE A 303 12.90 8.62 -5.81
N VAL A 304 11.94 9.35 -6.39
CA VAL A 304 12.24 10.29 -7.47
C VAL A 304 13.18 11.40 -6.98
N HIS A 305 12.98 11.88 -5.75
CA HIS A 305 13.88 12.83 -5.11
C HIS A 305 15.31 12.27 -4.98
N SER A 306 15.46 11.03 -4.52
CA SER A 306 16.76 10.37 -4.40
C SER A 306 17.46 10.12 -5.75
N CYS A 307 16.71 9.97 -6.85
CA CYS A 307 17.28 9.81 -8.19
C CYS A 307 17.93 11.10 -8.74
N LYS A 308 17.74 12.28 -8.13
CA LYS A 308 18.26 13.56 -8.64
C LYS A 308 19.79 13.57 -8.81
N ASN A 309 20.49 12.89 -7.91
CA ASN A 309 21.96 12.89 -7.87
C ASN A 309 22.59 11.65 -8.50
N ASP A 310 21.80 10.67 -8.96
CA ASP A 310 22.31 9.46 -9.63
C ASP A 310 22.17 9.60 -11.15
N PRO A 311 23.27 9.76 -11.90
CA PRO A 311 23.24 9.88 -13.36
C PRO A 311 22.52 8.71 -14.05
N MET A 312 22.55 7.51 -13.48
CA MET A 312 21.92 6.31 -14.05
C MET A 312 20.40 6.24 -13.79
N ALA A 313 19.87 7.12 -12.94
CA ALA A 313 18.46 7.15 -12.56
C ALA A 313 17.76 8.47 -12.94
N GLN A 314 18.43 9.41 -13.61
CA GLN A 314 17.85 10.71 -13.95
C GLN A 314 16.62 10.63 -14.84
N ASP A 315 16.51 9.58 -15.67
CA ASP A 315 15.35 9.37 -16.54
C ASP A 315 14.07 8.97 -15.75
N VAL A 316 14.20 8.70 -14.45
CA VAL A 316 13.06 8.52 -13.53
C VAL A 316 12.44 9.87 -13.15
N ILE A 317 13.17 10.98 -13.20
CA ILE A 317 12.67 12.31 -12.76
C ILE A 317 11.40 12.75 -13.50
N PRO A 318 11.28 12.62 -14.84
CA PRO A 318 10.05 12.95 -15.56
C PRO A 318 8.82 12.17 -15.07
N THR A 319 8.99 11.00 -14.44
CA THR A 319 7.87 10.21 -13.90
C THR A 319 7.16 10.90 -12.75
N LEU A 320 7.79 11.90 -12.08
CA LEU A 320 7.14 12.70 -11.05
C LEU A 320 5.85 13.34 -11.57
N MET A 321 5.85 13.79 -12.83
CA MET A 321 4.67 14.37 -13.43
C MET A 321 3.53 13.38 -13.64
N ASN A 322 3.86 12.10 -13.87
CA ASN A 322 2.86 11.05 -13.94
C ASN A 322 2.30 10.73 -12.55
N VAL A 323 3.15 10.67 -11.51
CA VAL A 323 2.72 10.51 -10.12
C VAL A 323 1.76 11.63 -9.72
N TRP A 324 2.07 12.88 -10.09
CA TRP A 324 1.19 14.04 -9.85
C TRP A 324 -0.17 13.88 -10.53
N LYS A 325 -0.19 13.52 -11.82
CA LYS A 325 -1.43 13.31 -12.56
C LYS A 325 -2.26 12.20 -11.92
N GLU A 326 -1.63 11.11 -11.51
CA GLU A 326 -2.31 10.01 -10.81
C GLU A 326 -2.87 10.44 -9.45
N LEU A 327 -2.10 11.18 -8.64
CA LEU A 327 -2.56 11.73 -7.35
C LEU A 327 -3.77 12.65 -7.53
N ASP A 328 -3.71 13.57 -8.47
CA ASP A 328 -4.80 14.50 -8.75
C ASP A 328 -6.08 13.77 -9.22
N VAL A 329 -5.94 12.76 -10.10
CA VAL A 329 -7.06 11.89 -10.49
C VAL A 329 -7.60 11.11 -9.29
N PHE A 330 -6.72 10.55 -8.45
CA PHE A 330 -7.10 9.83 -7.23
C PHE A 330 -7.86 10.73 -6.24
N TYR A 331 -7.41 11.96 -6.02
CA TYR A 331 -8.02 12.88 -5.05
C TYR A 331 -9.38 13.36 -5.55
N ARG A 332 -9.49 13.70 -6.85
CA ARG A 332 -10.77 14.04 -7.46
C ARG A 332 -11.78 12.89 -7.38
N ARG A 333 -11.34 11.64 -7.63
CA ARG A 333 -12.18 10.44 -7.53
C ARG A 333 -12.62 10.11 -6.11
N SER A 334 -11.77 10.37 -5.12
CA SER A 334 -12.05 10.12 -3.70
C SER A 334 -12.73 11.31 -3.01
N HIS A 335 -13.15 12.34 -3.77
CA HIS A 335 -13.76 13.57 -3.25
C HIS A 335 -12.92 14.25 -2.16
N ARG A 336 -11.59 14.16 -2.28
CA ARG A 336 -10.66 14.84 -1.39
C ARG A 336 -10.36 16.24 -1.89
N ASP A 337 -10.01 17.12 -0.95
CA ASP A 337 -9.53 18.45 -1.26
C ASP A 337 -8.22 18.37 -2.08
N PRO A 338 -8.17 18.91 -3.31
CA PRO A 338 -6.96 18.97 -4.12
C PRO A 338 -5.77 19.64 -3.42
N ALA A 339 -6.01 20.56 -2.48
CA ALA A 339 -4.94 21.22 -1.71
C ALA A 339 -4.10 20.22 -0.88
N LEU A 340 -4.66 19.05 -0.54
CA LEU A 340 -3.94 18.00 0.17
C LEU A 340 -2.74 17.46 -0.64
N VAL A 341 -2.72 17.61 -1.97
CA VAL A 341 -1.54 17.25 -2.79
C VAL A 341 -0.38 18.16 -2.43
N GLY A 342 -0.63 19.47 -2.30
CA GLY A 342 0.38 20.44 -1.83
C GLY A 342 0.87 20.11 -0.42
N ASN A 343 -0.03 19.73 0.48
CA ASN A 343 0.33 19.34 1.84
C ASN A 343 1.20 18.06 1.88
N LEU A 344 1.04 17.14 0.91
CA LEU A 344 1.92 15.98 0.76
C LEU A 344 3.37 16.36 0.47
N PHE A 345 3.60 17.39 -0.35
CA PHE A 345 4.95 17.91 -0.60
C PHE A 345 5.53 18.64 0.60
N MET A 346 4.71 19.40 1.31
CA MET A 346 5.15 20.06 2.55
C MET A 346 5.53 19.01 3.60
N LEU A 347 4.75 17.93 3.73
CA LEU A 347 5.09 16.80 4.60
C LEU A 347 6.42 16.16 4.17
N PHE A 348 6.59 15.93 2.87
CA PHE A 348 7.82 15.39 2.32
C PHE A 348 9.03 16.27 2.66
N SER A 349 8.89 17.60 2.58
CA SER A 349 9.95 18.54 3.00
C SER A 349 10.35 18.36 4.46
N SER A 350 9.38 18.24 5.38
CA SER A 350 9.66 17.95 6.79
C SER A 350 10.36 16.61 6.99
N ILE A 351 10.00 15.59 6.20
CA ILE A 351 10.65 14.28 6.20
C ILE A 351 12.09 14.37 5.70
N VAL A 352 12.38 15.19 4.69
CA VAL A 352 13.75 15.46 4.21
C VAL A 352 14.58 16.09 5.33
N THR A 353 14.05 17.10 6.03
CA THR A 353 14.73 17.71 7.18
C THR A 353 15.04 16.68 8.27
N ALA A 354 14.06 15.85 8.64
CA ALA A 354 14.27 14.79 9.63
C ALA A 354 15.30 13.75 9.16
N SER A 355 15.31 13.44 7.86
CA SER A 355 16.27 12.51 7.25
C SER A 355 17.69 13.05 7.29
N ASN A 356 17.87 14.33 7.02
CA ASN A 356 19.17 15.00 7.12
C ASN A 356 19.67 15.03 8.57
N GLN A 357 18.81 15.35 9.54
CA GLN A 357 19.17 15.31 10.97
C GLN A 357 19.61 13.90 11.40
N HIS A 358 18.86 12.86 11.01
CA HIS A 358 19.21 11.48 11.34
C HIS A 358 20.50 11.03 10.66
N ALA A 359 20.73 11.43 9.40
CA ALA A 359 21.98 11.15 8.71
C ALA A 359 23.18 11.81 9.41
N GLN A 360 23.05 13.07 9.83
CA GLN A 360 24.09 13.77 10.59
C GLN A 360 24.40 13.07 11.92
N PHE A 361 23.36 12.65 12.67
CA PHE A 361 23.57 11.85 13.88
C PHE A 361 24.36 10.57 13.60
N VAL A 362 23.98 9.81 12.56
CA VAL A 362 24.69 8.57 12.19
C VAL A 362 26.16 8.86 11.83
N LEU A 363 26.44 9.93 11.07
CA LEU A 363 27.82 10.31 10.73
C LEU A 363 28.64 10.71 11.96
N GLN A 364 28.07 11.52 12.86
CA GLN A 364 28.73 11.92 14.11
C GLN A 364 29.01 10.71 14.99
N LEU A 365 28.04 9.80 15.11
CA LEU A 365 28.21 8.57 15.87
C LEU A 365 29.29 7.66 15.27
N MET A 366 29.32 7.50 13.94
CA MET A 366 30.37 6.72 13.29
C MET A 366 31.76 7.33 13.51
N SER A 367 31.90 8.65 13.36
CA SER A 367 33.17 9.34 13.64
C SER A 367 33.61 9.21 15.10
N PHE A 368 32.66 9.31 16.04
CA PHE A 368 32.91 9.06 17.46
C PHE A 368 33.36 7.61 17.71
N LEU A 369 32.73 6.65 17.07
CA LEU A 369 33.08 5.24 17.21
C LEU A 369 34.45 4.93 16.58
N GLU A 370 34.78 5.49 15.41
CA GLU A 370 36.08 5.34 14.76
C GLU A 370 37.22 5.93 15.61
N SER A 371 37.01 7.10 16.20
CA SER A 371 38.00 7.72 17.10
C SER A 371 38.15 6.97 18.43
N SER A 372 37.10 6.30 18.89
CA SER A 372 37.08 5.53 20.13
C SER A 372 37.55 4.08 19.95
N ALA A 373 37.52 3.54 18.74
CA ALA A 373 37.70 2.12 18.47
C ALA A 373 39.08 1.77 17.88
N ARG A 374 39.81 0.89 18.58
CA ARG A 374 40.65 -0.15 17.94
C ARG A 374 39.81 -1.40 17.56
N ASN A 375 38.48 -1.27 17.45
CA ASN A 375 37.54 -2.41 17.44
C ASN A 375 37.12 -2.83 16.00
N PRO A 376 37.31 -4.11 15.60
CA PRO A 376 37.02 -4.59 14.24
C PRO A 376 35.52 -4.74 13.90
N VAL A 377 34.60 -4.77 14.86
CA VAL A 377 33.15 -5.02 14.60
C VAL A 377 32.50 -3.89 13.78
N ILE A 378 33.02 -2.66 13.89
CA ILE A 378 32.48 -1.48 13.19
C ILE A 378 32.99 -1.41 11.74
N ARG A 379 34.11 -2.08 11.41
CA ARG A 379 34.67 -2.05 10.05
C ARG A 379 33.74 -2.63 8.98
N GLY A 380 32.72 -3.40 9.37
CA GLY A 380 31.70 -3.93 8.47
C GLY A 380 30.44 -3.05 8.34
N PHE A 381 30.32 -1.98 9.11
CA PHE A 381 29.22 -1.02 8.97
C PHE A 381 29.67 0.11 8.05
N ARG A 382 29.43 -0.04 6.75
CA ARG A 382 29.40 1.12 5.87
C ARG A 382 28.06 1.83 6.08
N PRO A 383 28.04 3.13 6.37
CA PRO A 383 26.82 3.92 6.48
C PRO A 383 26.21 4.14 5.08
N PHE A 384 25.96 3.04 4.37
CA PHE A 384 25.43 2.89 3.01
C PHE A 384 26.47 2.83 1.87
#